data_AF-D1B2S3-F1
#
_entry.id   AF-D1B2S3-F1
#
_cell.length_a   1.000
_cell.length_b   1.000
_cell.length_c   1.000
_cell.angle_alpha   90.00
_cell.angle_beta   90.00
_cell.angle_gamma   90.00
#
_symmetry.space_group_name_H-M   'P 1'
#
loop_
_entity.id
_entity.type
_entity.pdbx_description
1 polymer ?
#
loop_
_entity_poly.entity_id
_entity_poly.type
_entity_poly.pdbx_seq_one_letter_code
_entity_poly.pdbx_strand_id
1 'polypeptide(L)'
;MEKIVDLLSRISTLYEIPLWVVHSGAVAICCILIASPFVVRYLMRPKYYHFREMILFKVLWRWKYKKDEVIGLWCYCPKCQAMLMVDDENCRSEENLQNKITFFMCNACGGHELGRVVGGDRRYVLSLVKRDIWRHIRDGSYNEVSSATKGALELYTSLETKEQTSDALVEVPSPTEGVETLNNENAEKTSENEAMLLEDGHEDVKKDGI
;
A
#
# COMPACT_ATOMS: atom_id res chain seq x y z
N MET A 1 40.92 38.45 18.48
CA MET A 1 40.35 39.09 17.27
C MET A 1 41.31 40.10 16.67
N GLU A 2 41.98 40.93 17.47
CA GLU A 2 42.92 41.97 17.00
C GLU A 2 44.07 41.45 16.12
N LYS A 3 44.68 40.32 16.48
CA LYS A 3 45.78 39.71 15.68
C LYS A 3 45.34 39.24 14.28
N ILE A 4 44.08 38.85 14.12
CA ILE A 4 43.54 38.40 12.83
C ILE A 4 43.27 39.60 11.94
N VAL A 5 42.78 40.70 12.54
CA VAL A 5 42.54 41.98 11.85
C VAL A 5 43.86 42.62 11.39
N ASP A 6 44.93 42.54 12.20
CA ASP A 6 46.25 43.06 11.83
C ASP A 6 46.95 42.24 10.72
N LEU A 7 46.65 40.95 10.60
CA LEU A 7 47.13 40.14 9.48
C LEU A 7 46.36 40.47 8.19
N LEU A 8 45.05 40.71 8.29
CA LEU A 8 44.21 41.09 7.15
C LEU A 8 44.58 42.49 6.60
N SER A 9 44.92 43.44 7.47
CA SER A 9 45.34 44.79 7.08
C SER A 9 46.68 44.79 6.32
N ARG A 10 47.67 44.00 6.77
CA ARG A 10 48.97 43.87 6.08
C ARG A 10 48.86 43.25 4.69
N ILE A 11 47.95 42.29 4.51
CA ILE A 11 47.71 41.68 3.20
C ILE A 11 47.04 42.69 2.25
N SER A 12 46.11 43.50 2.74
CA SER A 12 45.46 44.57 1.95
C SER A 12 46.47 45.62 1.46
N THR A 13 47.42 46.03 2.30
CA THR A 13 48.46 47.00 1.94
C THR A 13 49.46 46.48 0.89
N LEU A 14 49.68 45.17 0.82
CA LEU A 14 50.62 44.56 -0.12
C LEU A 14 50.05 44.37 -1.54
N TYR A 15 48.72 44.41 -1.68
CA TYR A 15 48.03 44.08 -2.93
C TYR A 15 47.18 45.22 -3.50
N GLU A 16 47.17 46.40 -2.86
CA GLU A 16 46.32 47.56 -3.21
C GLU A 16 44.81 47.22 -3.30
N ILE A 17 44.37 46.13 -2.64
CA ILE A 17 42.98 45.70 -2.64
C ILE A 17 42.24 46.45 -1.51
N PRO A 18 41.08 47.06 -1.80
CA PRO A 18 40.33 47.78 -0.78
C PRO A 18 39.87 46.83 0.34
N LEU A 19 40.05 47.26 1.59
CA LEU A 19 39.92 46.44 2.79
C LEU A 19 38.56 45.71 2.92
N TRP A 20 37.48 46.32 2.43
CA TRP A 20 36.14 45.72 2.44
C TRP A 20 36.04 44.47 1.57
N VAL A 21 36.83 44.36 0.49
CA VAL A 21 36.89 43.18 -0.38
C VAL A 21 37.58 42.02 0.32
N VAL A 22 38.62 42.31 1.12
CA VAL A 22 39.30 41.27 1.91
C VAL A 22 38.38 40.74 3.01
N HIS A 23 37.64 41.62 3.69
CA HIS A 23 36.65 41.21 4.69
C HIS A 23 35.47 40.45 4.07
N SER A 24 34.94 40.89 2.93
CA SER A 24 33.83 40.19 2.26
C SER A 24 34.27 38.82 1.74
N GLY A 25 35.50 38.70 1.21
CA GLY A 25 36.10 37.43 0.82
C GLY A 25 36.27 36.47 2.00
N ALA A 26 36.79 36.96 3.13
CA ALA A 26 36.95 36.16 4.34
C ALA A 26 35.59 35.65 4.88
N VAL A 27 34.57 36.51 4.89
CA VAL A 27 33.20 36.14 5.29
C VAL A 27 32.60 35.12 4.32
N ALA A 28 32.75 35.31 3.01
CA ALA A 28 32.26 34.39 2.00
C ALA A 28 32.88 32.98 2.14
N ILE A 29 34.21 32.91 2.36
CA ILE A 29 34.91 31.64 2.61
C ILE A 29 34.38 30.97 3.88
N CYS A 30 34.18 31.73 4.97
CA CYS A 30 33.61 31.18 6.20
C CYS A 30 32.19 30.64 5.99
N CYS A 31 31.33 31.37 5.26
CA CYS A 31 29.98 30.92 4.91
C CYS A 31 29.99 29.63 4.09
N ILE A 32 30.89 29.51 3.10
CA ILE A 32 31.03 28.30 2.28
C ILE A 32 31.49 27.11 3.13
N LEU A 33 32.47 27.31 4.03
CA LEU A 33 32.95 26.24 4.91
C LEU A 33 31.86 25.74 5.87
N ILE A 34 31.01 26.64 6.36
CA ILE A 34 29.87 26.28 7.21
C ILE A 34 28.76 25.60 6.40
N ALA A 35 28.45 26.08 5.20
CA ALA A 35 27.37 25.55 4.37
C ALA A 35 27.73 24.22 3.69
N SER A 36 29.00 24.01 3.32
CA SER A 36 29.51 22.80 2.66
C SER A 36 29.06 21.49 3.31
N PRO A 37 29.23 21.25 4.63
CA PRO A 37 28.76 20.01 5.26
C PRO A 37 27.24 19.84 5.19
N PHE A 38 26.46 20.92 5.21
CA PHE A 38 25.01 20.85 5.04
C PHE A 38 24.62 20.50 3.60
N VAL A 39 25.28 21.11 2.62
CA VAL A 39 25.07 20.85 1.20
C VAL A 39 25.46 19.41 0.85
N VAL A 40 26.61 18.93 1.33
CA VAL A 40 27.04 17.54 1.16
C VAL A 40 26.06 16.59 1.83
N ARG A 41 25.59 16.87 3.06
CA ARG A 41 24.57 16.05 3.73
C ARG A 41 23.24 16.03 2.99
N TYR A 42 22.87 17.13 2.34
CA TYR A 42 21.66 17.23 1.54
C TYR A 42 21.79 16.45 0.22
N LEU A 43 22.92 16.58 -0.48
CA LEU A 43 23.23 15.84 -1.71
C LEU A 43 23.40 14.33 -1.48
N MET A 44 23.92 13.95 -0.31
CA MET A 44 24.03 12.56 0.12
C MET A 44 22.70 11.95 0.56
N ARG A 45 21.59 12.71 0.60
CA ARG A 45 20.28 12.10 0.81
C ARG A 45 19.93 11.26 -0.42
N PRO A 46 19.69 9.96 -0.25
CA PRO A 46 19.54 9.11 -1.41
C PRO A 46 18.20 9.36 -2.09
N LYS A 47 18.23 9.43 -3.43
CA LYS A 47 17.07 9.78 -4.26
C LYS A 47 15.92 8.75 -4.16
N TYR A 48 16.21 7.54 -3.67
CA TYR A 48 15.20 6.49 -3.50
C TYR A 48 14.11 6.84 -2.46
N TYR A 49 14.30 7.85 -1.61
CA TYR A 49 13.27 8.25 -0.63
C TYR A 49 11.93 8.70 -1.27
N HIS A 50 11.92 9.02 -2.57
CA HIS A 50 10.70 9.31 -3.33
C HIS A 50 9.95 8.06 -3.81
N PHE A 51 10.62 6.90 -3.89
CA PHE A 51 10.02 5.65 -4.31
C PHE A 51 9.25 5.02 -3.13
N ARG A 52 7.95 5.27 -3.02
CA ARG A 52 7.11 4.84 -1.87
C ARG A 52 5.88 4.05 -2.26
N GLU A 53 5.69 3.85 -3.56
CA GLU A 53 4.54 3.18 -4.13
C GLU A 53 4.97 2.31 -5.32
N MET A 54 4.36 1.14 -5.45
CA MET A 54 4.60 0.21 -6.54
C MET A 54 3.40 -0.72 -6.68
N ILE A 55 3.02 -1.05 -7.91
CA ILE A 55 2.03 -2.12 -8.16
C ILE A 55 2.77 -3.46 -8.27
N LEU A 56 2.36 -4.43 -7.46
CA LEU A 56 2.88 -5.79 -7.50
C LEU A 56 1.73 -6.78 -7.25
N PHE A 57 1.70 -7.88 -7.99
CA PHE A 57 0.61 -8.87 -7.95
C PHE A 57 -0.79 -8.26 -8.17
N LYS A 58 -0.89 -7.26 -9.07
CA LYS A 58 -2.12 -6.49 -9.36
C LYS A 58 -2.66 -5.66 -8.18
N VAL A 59 -1.89 -5.51 -7.11
CA VAL A 59 -2.25 -4.73 -5.93
C VAL A 59 -1.29 -3.55 -5.77
N LEU A 60 -1.80 -2.40 -5.29
CA LEU A 60 -0.98 -1.24 -5.01
C LEU A 60 -0.33 -1.38 -3.63
N TRP A 61 0.99 -1.28 -3.56
CA TRP A 61 1.73 -1.30 -2.30
C TRP A 61 2.22 0.10 -1.97
N ARG A 62 2.06 0.51 -0.71
CA ARG A 62 2.61 1.77 -0.19
C ARG A 62 3.40 1.52 1.09
N TRP A 63 4.50 2.25 1.25
CA TRP A 63 5.36 2.13 2.43
C TRP A 63 6.00 3.46 2.82
N LYS A 64 6.64 3.47 4.00
CA LYS A 64 7.40 4.60 4.52
C LYS A 64 8.83 4.16 4.81
N TYR A 65 9.78 5.10 4.72
CA TYR A 65 11.17 4.87 5.10
C TYR A 65 11.45 5.45 6.48
N LYS A 66 12.16 4.71 7.33
CA LYS A 66 12.69 5.19 8.60
C LYS A 66 14.09 4.63 8.79
N LYS A 67 15.10 5.50 8.88
CA LYS A 67 16.52 5.12 9.07
C LYS A 67 16.94 3.99 8.11
N ASP A 68 16.67 4.17 6.82
CA ASP A 68 17.00 3.21 5.75
C ASP A 68 16.25 1.86 5.81
N GLU A 69 15.25 1.73 6.67
CA GLU A 69 14.33 0.58 6.68
C GLU A 69 12.97 0.91 6.07
N VAL A 70 12.41 -0.07 5.35
CA VAL A 70 11.03 -0.05 4.86
C VAL A 70 10.09 -0.45 5.99
N ILE A 71 9.23 0.46 6.43
CA ILE A 71 8.26 0.29 7.52
C ILE A 71 6.85 0.62 7.01
N GLY A 72 5.84 -0.03 7.60
CA GLY A 72 4.43 0.26 7.32
C GLY A 72 4.06 -0.09 5.89
N LEU A 73 4.49 -1.27 5.44
CA LEU A 73 4.12 -1.81 4.14
C LEU A 73 2.67 -2.28 4.20
N TRP A 74 1.82 -1.67 3.37
CA TRP A 74 0.39 -1.99 3.29
C TRP A 74 -0.05 -2.08 1.84
N CYS A 75 -1.08 -2.89 1.60
CA CYS A 75 -1.74 -3.07 0.32
C CYS A 75 -2.99 -2.19 0.22
N TYR A 76 -3.17 -1.61 -0.97
CA TYR A 76 -4.24 -0.69 -1.34
C TYR A 76 -4.83 -1.09 -2.69
N CYS A 77 -6.08 -0.71 -2.88
CA CYS A 77 -6.81 -1.03 -4.10
C CYS A 77 -6.34 -0.08 -5.20
N PRO A 78 -5.95 -0.56 -6.38
CA PRO A 78 -5.59 0.33 -7.50
C PRO A 78 -6.82 1.10 -8.03
N LYS A 79 -8.01 0.60 -7.74
CA LYS A 79 -9.32 1.15 -8.10
C LYS A 79 -9.74 2.24 -7.09
N CYS A 80 -10.28 1.84 -5.95
CA CYS A 80 -10.82 2.75 -4.94
C CYS A 80 -9.81 3.30 -3.92
N GLN A 81 -8.53 2.90 -3.98
CA GLN A 81 -7.49 3.27 -3.01
C GLN A 81 -7.80 2.90 -1.53
N ALA A 82 -8.80 2.08 -1.27
CA ALA A 82 -9.08 1.54 0.06
C ALA A 82 -7.98 0.54 0.48
N MET A 83 -7.78 0.39 1.79
CA MET A 83 -6.88 -0.63 2.34
C MET A 83 -7.48 -2.02 2.09
N LEU A 84 -6.68 -2.95 1.57
CA LEU A 84 -7.13 -4.32 1.33
C LEU A 84 -7.03 -5.15 2.59
N MET A 85 -7.96 -6.09 2.73
CA MET A 85 -7.83 -7.18 3.69
C MET A 85 -7.12 -8.35 3.03
N VAL A 86 -6.25 -9.00 3.80
CA VAL A 86 -5.54 -10.21 3.37
C VAL A 86 -6.29 -11.39 3.96
N ASP A 87 -6.79 -12.26 3.09
CA ASP A 87 -7.39 -13.52 3.48
C ASP A 87 -6.32 -14.61 3.47
N ASP A 88 -5.99 -15.06 4.68
CA ASP A 88 -5.03 -16.12 4.96
C ASP A 88 -5.76 -17.40 5.45
N GLU A 89 -7.10 -17.49 5.38
CA GLU A 89 -7.85 -18.61 5.97
C GLU A 89 -7.50 -19.95 5.32
N ASN A 90 -7.24 -19.95 4.00
CA ASN A 90 -6.80 -21.13 3.25
C ASN A 90 -5.33 -21.53 3.53
N CYS A 91 -4.58 -20.76 4.31
CA CYS A 91 -3.19 -21.07 4.67
C CYS A 91 -3.05 -21.96 5.91
N ARG A 92 -4.15 -22.32 6.59
CA ARG A 92 -4.13 -22.99 7.90
C ARG A 92 -4.00 -24.52 7.89
N SER A 93 -4.17 -25.22 6.76
CA SER A 93 -4.44 -26.68 6.83
C SER A 93 -3.60 -27.62 5.95
N GLU A 94 -2.59 -27.17 5.20
CA GLU A 94 -1.76 -28.11 4.42
C GLU A 94 -0.28 -28.06 4.84
N GLU A 95 0.28 -29.25 5.14
CA GLU A 95 1.69 -29.46 5.51
C GLU A 95 2.69 -29.02 4.42
N ASN A 96 2.21 -28.81 3.19
CA ASN A 96 3.04 -28.38 2.06
C ASN A 96 2.96 -26.85 1.87
N LEU A 97 4.06 -26.14 2.11
CA LEU A 97 4.20 -24.69 1.88
C LEU A 97 3.84 -24.24 0.45
N GLN A 98 3.93 -25.14 -0.53
CA GLN A 98 3.72 -24.83 -1.96
C GLN A 98 2.25 -24.61 -2.34
N ASN A 99 1.30 -25.17 -1.58
CA ASN A 99 -0.14 -25.05 -1.88
C ASN A 99 -0.81 -23.86 -1.18
N LYS A 100 -0.06 -23.10 -0.37
CA LYS A 100 -0.59 -21.96 0.37
C LYS A 100 -0.81 -20.78 -0.56
N ILE A 101 -2.05 -20.28 -0.60
CA ILE A 101 -2.44 -19.15 -1.42
C ILE A 101 -2.99 -18.06 -0.50
N THR A 102 -2.52 -16.83 -0.70
CA THR A 102 -3.04 -15.63 -0.03
C THR A 102 -3.81 -14.78 -1.02
N PHE A 103 -5.03 -14.42 -0.63
CA PHE A 103 -5.93 -13.62 -1.45
C PHE A 103 -5.97 -12.19 -0.93
N PHE A 104 -6.01 -11.24 -1.86
CA PHE A 104 -6.17 -9.83 -1.57
C PHE A 104 -7.57 -9.38 -1.97
N MET A 105 -8.39 -9.06 -0.96
CA MET A 105 -9.79 -8.70 -1.15
C MET A 105 -10.03 -7.23 -0.82
N CYS A 106 -10.89 -6.59 -1.62
CA CYS A 106 -11.30 -5.21 -1.39
C CYS A 106 -12.77 -5.14 -0.99
N ASN A 107 -13.03 -4.73 0.25
CA ASN A 107 -14.41 -4.60 0.76
C ASN A 107 -15.19 -3.48 0.05
N ALA A 108 -14.51 -2.42 -0.39
CA ALA A 108 -15.15 -1.27 -1.03
C ALA A 108 -15.55 -1.53 -2.50
N CYS A 109 -14.92 -2.50 -3.17
CA CYS A 109 -15.21 -2.84 -4.57
C CYS A 109 -16.10 -4.09 -4.70
N GLY A 110 -16.88 -4.44 -3.67
CA GLY A 110 -17.77 -5.61 -3.71
C GLY A 110 -17.12 -6.95 -3.30
N GLY A 111 -15.96 -6.92 -2.64
CA GLY A 111 -15.33 -8.14 -2.10
C GLY A 111 -14.58 -8.99 -3.13
N HIS A 112 -14.44 -8.52 -4.37
CA HIS A 112 -13.74 -9.26 -5.42
C HIS A 112 -12.24 -9.47 -5.12
N GLU A 113 -11.70 -10.60 -5.58
CA GLU A 113 -10.27 -10.90 -5.54
C GLU A 113 -9.50 -10.01 -6.53
N LEU A 114 -8.55 -9.21 -6.02
CA LEU A 114 -7.71 -8.34 -6.84
C LEU A 114 -6.39 -9.01 -7.21
N GLY A 115 -5.86 -9.84 -6.32
CA GLY A 115 -4.57 -10.49 -6.49
C GLY A 115 -4.47 -11.77 -5.67
N ARG A 116 -3.64 -12.67 -6.15
CA ARG A 116 -3.29 -13.93 -5.49
C ARG A 116 -1.78 -14.09 -5.43
N VAL A 117 -1.26 -14.53 -4.31
CA VAL A 117 0.15 -14.92 -4.17
C VAL A 117 0.23 -16.35 -3.68
N VAL A 118 0.97 -17.17 -4.42
CA VAL A 118 1.19 -18.59 -4.12
C VAL A 118 2.50 -18.74 -3.35
N GLY A 119 2.55 -19.64 -2.38
CA GLY A 119 3.76 -20.07 -1.69
C GLY A 119 3.92 -19.60 -0.24
N GLY A 120 2.88 -19.02 0.38
CA GLY A 120 2.91 -18.76 1.82
C GLY A 120 1.96 -17.66 2.32
N ASP A 121 1.88 -17.55 3.65
CA ASP A 121 1.01 -16.64 4.41
C ASP A 121 1.34 -15.14 4.19
N ARG A 122 0.52 -14.21 4.73
CA ARG A 122 0.78 -12.76 4.68
C ARG A 122 2.21 -12.34 5.01
N ARG A 123 2.85 -12.96 6.00
CA ARG A 123 4.25 -12.65 6.37
C ARG A 123 5.24 -12.97 5.25
N TYR A 124 5.00 -14.04 4.52
CA TYR A 124 5.80 -14.42 3.35
C TYR A 124 5.64 -13.37 2.25
N VAL A 125 4.41 -12.96 1.95
CA VAL A 125 4.13 -11.94 0.93
C VAL A 125 4.80 -10.61 1.27
N LEU A 126 4.69 -10.15 2.52
CA LEU A 126 5.35 -8.92 2.97
C LEU A 126 6.88 -8.99 2.81
N SER A 127 7.47 -10.15 3.11
CA SER A 127 8.91 -10.36 2.95
C SER A 127 9.34 -10.37 1.48
N LEU A 128 8.49 -10.93 0.61
CA LEU A 128 8.72 -10.98 -0.83
C LEU A 128 8.64 -9.58 -1.45
N VAL A 129 7.61 -8.81 -1.13
CA VAL A 129 7.46 -7.42 -1.57
C VAL A 129 8.63 -6.57 -1.07
N LYS A 130 9.05 -6.73 0.20
CA LYS A 130 10.21 -6.03 0.75
C LYS A 130 11.48 -6.34 -0.06
N ARG A 131 11.67 -7.60 -0.47
CA ARG A 131 12.82 -8.01 -1.29
C ARG A 131 12.81 -7.34 -2.66
N ASP A 132 11.64 -7.26 -3.31
CA ASP A 132 11.51 -6.63 -4.63
C ASP A 132 11.72 -5.11 -4.57
N ILE A 133 11.23 -4.44 -3.51
CA ILE A 133 11.54 -3.03 -3.26
C ILE A 133 13.06 -2.82 -3.20
N TRP A 134 13.76 -3.64 -2.41
CA TRP A 134 15.21 -3.55 -2.30
C TRP A 134 15.94 -3.88 -3.61
N ARG A 135 15.40 -4.78 -4.41
CA ARG A 135 15.92 -5.08 -5.74
C ARG A 135 15.85 -3.85 -6.66
N HIS A 136 14.70 -3.20 -6.76
CA HIS A 136 14.56 -1.97 -7.56
C HIS A 136 15.41 -0.81 -7.06
N ILE A 137 15.61 -0.70 -5.75
CA ILE A 137 16.53 0.30 -5.17
C ILE A 137 17.98 -0.01 -5.57
N ARG A 138 18.39 -1.28 -5.51
CA ARG A 138 19.75 -1.72 -5.86
C ARG A 138 20.04 -1.57 -7.36
N ASP A 139 19.06 -1.94 -8.19
CA ASP A 139 19.18 -1.92 -9.65
C ASP A 139 19.04 -0.49 -10.21
N GLY A 140 18.63 0.49 -9.39
CA GLY A 140 18.45 1.88 -9.81
C GLY A 140 17.18 2.15 -10.63
N SER A 141 16.33 1.14 -10.86
CA SER A 141 15.09 1.21 -11.65
C SER A 141 13.90 1.84 -10.92
N TYR A 142 14.11 2.35 -9.70
CA TYR A 142 13.03 2.89 -8.84
C TYR A 142 12.25 4.06 -9.46
N ASN A 143 12.89 4.91 -10.28
CA ASN A 143 12.20 6.02 -10.94
C ASN A 143 11.25 5.53 -12.05
N GLU A 144 11.70 4.57 -12.84
CA GLU A 144 10.92 3.97 -13.93
C GLU A 144 9.69 3.26 -13.35
N VAL A 145 9.88 2.41 -12.34
CA VAL A 145 8.80 1.68 -11.67
C VAL A 145 7.79 2.63 -11.02
N SER A 146 8.27 3.70 -10.39
CA SER A 146 7.40 4.75 -9.81
C SER A 146 6.54 5.41 -10.89
N SER A 147 7.15 5.80 -12.02
CA SER A 147 6.43 6.43 -13.12
C SER A 147 5.41 5.49 -13.78
N ALA A 148 5.79 4.22 -13.99
CA ALA A 148 4.91 3.19 -14.53
C ALA A 148 3.72 2.90 -13.59
N THR A 149 3.97 2.91 -12.27
CA THR A 149 2.93 2.74 -11.26
C THR A 149 1.91 3.87 -11.30
N LYS A 150 2.36 5.12 -11.44
CA LYS A 150 1.46 6.27 -11.59
C LYS A 150 0.63 6.20 -12.86
N GLY A 151 1.26 5.89 -13.99
CA GLY A 151 0.56 5.69 -15.26
C GLY A 151 -0.49 4.59 -15.18
N ALA A 152 -0.16 3.46 -14.55
CA ALA A 152 -1.14 2.38 -14.34
C ALA A 152 -2.30 2.83 -13.44
N LEU A 153 -2.05 3.59 -12.38
CA LEU A 153 -3.08 4.10 -11.47
C LEU A 153 -4.04 5.08 -12.17
N GLU A 154 -3.51 5.96 -13.01
CA GLU A 154 -4.30 6.88 -13.84
C GLU A 154 -5.20 6.12 -14.82
N LEU A 155 -4.68 5.04 -15.43
CA LEU A 155 -5.48 4.17 -16.29
C LEU A 155 -6.65 3.54 -15.53
N TYR A 156 -6.43 2.97 -14.34
CA TYR A 156 -7.51 2.43 -13.51
C TYR A 156 -8.58 3.48 -13.19
N THR A 157 -8.15 4.68 -12.81
CA THR A 157 -9.06 5.80 -12.49
C THR A 157 -9.89 6.22 -13.73
N SER A 158 -9.27 6.24 -14.90
CA SER A 158 -9.93 6.60 -16.16
C SER A 158 -10.99 5.57 -16.60
N LEU A 159 -10.77 4.28 -16.29
CA LEU A 159 -11.72 3.22 -16.63
C LEU A 159 -12.97 3.30 -15.74
N GLU A 160 -12.80 3.54 -14.44
CA GLU A 160 -13.94 3.72 -13.52
C GLU A 160 -14.82 4.91 -13.91
N THR A 161 -14.19 6.02 -14.32
CA THR A 161 -14.94 7.21 -14.75
C THR A 161 -15.77 6.92 -16.00
N LYS A 162 -15.25 6.09 -16.92
CA LYS A 162 -15.99 5.68 -18.13
C LYS A 162 -17.15 4.75 -17.81
N GLU A 163 -16.95 3.76 -16.93
CA GLU A 163 -18.02 2.87 -16.46
C GLU A 163 -19.15 3.66 -15.80
N GLN A 164 -18.83 4.64 -14.94
CA GLN A 164 -19.83 5.51 -14.33
C GLN A 164 -20.55 6.41 -15.34
N THR A 165 -19.87 6.85 -16.41
CA THR A 165 -20.48 7.69 -17.46
C THR A 165 -21.38 6.88 -18.38
N SER A 166 -21.07 5.60 -18.65
CA SER A 166 -21.96 4.72 -19.43
C SER A 166 -23.21 4.33 -18.66
N ASP A 167 -23.10 4.13 -17.35
CA ASP A 167 -24.25 3.76 -16.51
C ASP A 167 -25.18 4.96 -16.24
N ALA A 168 -24.66 6.18 -16.24
CA ALA A 168 -25.44 7.41 -16.06
C ALA A 168 -26.29 7.82 -17.28
N LEU A 169 -26.06 7.24 -18.48
CA LEU A 169 -26.82 7.56 -19.69
C LEU A 169 -28.06 6.66 -19.91
N VAL A 170 -28.38 5.76 -18.97
CA VAL A 170 -29.48 4.78 -19.11
C VAL A 170 -30.76 5.16 -18.33
N GLU A 171 -30.75 6.18 -17.47
CA GLU A 171 -31.97 6.61 -16.77
C GLU A 171 -32.86 7.52 -17.64
N VAL A 172 -33.71 6.89 -18.47
CA VAL A 172 -34.92 7.51 -19.00
C VAL A 172 -36.04 7.37 -17.95
N PRO A 173 -36.65 8.46 -17.46
CA PRO A 173 -37.80 8.35 -16.56
C PRO A 173 -39.06 7.97 -17.37
N SER A 174 -39.57 6.77 -17.13
CA SER A 174 -40.89 6.33 -17.59
C SER A 174 -41.96 6.89 -16.64
N PRO A 175 -42.99 7.61 -17.12
CA PRO A 175 -44.04 8.16 -16.26
C PRO A 175 -44.99 7.05 -15.79
N THR A 176 -45.35 7.13 -14.51
CA THR A 176 -46.30 6.26 -13.82
C THR A 176 -47.70 6.89 -13.77
N GLU A 177 -48.69 6.16 -14.29
CA GLU A 177 -50.12 6.23 -13.96
C GLU A 177 -50.54 4.75 -13.80
N GLY A 178 -51.23 4.23 -12.80
CA GLY A 178 -51.89 4.71 -11.59
C GLY A 178 -52.84 3.56 -11.14
N VAL A 179 -53.15 3.49 -9.83
CA VAL A 179 -54.48 3.05 -9.30
C VAL A 179 -54.77 1.52 -9.42
N GLU A 180 -55.18 0.72 -8.42
CA GLU A 180 -55.74 0.88 -7.06
C GLU A 180 -55.93 -0.54 -6.44
N THR A 181 -55.76 -0.67 -5.10
CA THR A 181 -56.54 -1.50 -4.11
C THR A 181 -56.89 -3.00 -4.36
N LEU A 182 -57.09 -3.94 -3.42
CA LEU A 182 -57.53 -3.99 -2.00
C LEU A 182 -57.26 -5.42 -1.45
N ASN A 183 -56.97 -5.52 -0.14
CA ASN A 183 -57.40 -6.51 0.88
C ASN A 183 -57.55 -8.02 0.58
N ASN A 184 -57.00 -8.89 1.44
CA ASN A 184 -57.74 -9.42 2.61
C ASN A 184 -56.90 -10.32 3.52
N GLU A 185 -57.04 -10.10 4.83
CA GLU A 185 -56.75 -11.05 5.91
C GLU A 185 -57.88 -12.09 6.03
N ASN A 186 -57.53 -13.34 6.35
CA ASN A 186 -58.15 -14.22 7.36
C ASN A 186 -57.57 -15.64 7.21
N ALA A 187 -56.91 -16.18 8.23
CA ALA A 187 -57.46 -17.03 9.31
C ALA A 187 -57.66 -18.49 8.85
N GLU A 188 -57.47 -19.57 9.60
CA GLU A 188 -56.90 -19.91 10.91
C GLU A 188 -57.14 -21.44 11.05
N LYS A 189 -56.21 -22.18 11.69
CA LYS A 189 -56.35 -23.57 12.25
C LYS A 189 -56.56 -24.73 11.24
N THR A 190 -55.98 -25.93 11.43
CA THR A 190 -56.12 -26.81 12.60
C THR A 190 -55.10 -27.98 12.53
N SER A 191 -54.48 -28.30 13.67
CA SER A 191 -54.15 -29.63 14.30
C SER A 191 -54.11 -30.91 13.44
N GLU A 192 -53.43 -32.02 13.74
CA GLU A 192 -52.69 -32.57 14.88
C GLU A 192 -52.21 -33.98 14.46
N ASN A 193 -51.16 -34.50 15.11
CA ASN A 193 -50.83 -35.93 15.33
C ASN A 193 -50.32 -36.73 14.10
N GLU A 194 -49.31 -37.59 14.18
CA GLU A 194 -49.07 -38.62 15.20
C GLU A 194 -47.59 -39.08 15.20
N ALA A 195 -47.15 -39.56 16.37
CA ALA A 195 -45.80 -40.01 16.69
C ALA A 195 -45.60 -41.52 16.41
N MET A 196 -44.59 -42.12 17.07
CA MET A 196 -44.49 -43.56 17.42
C MET A 196 -43.90 -44.46 16.30
N LEU A 197 -42.90 -45.35 16.45
CA LEU A 197 -42.17 -46.05 17.54
C LEU A 197 -40.86 -46.65 16.97
N LEU A 198 -39.74 -46.61 17.73
CA LEU A 198 -39.08 -47.71 18.50
C LEU A 198 -38.15 -48.61 17.68
N GLU A 199 -36.86 -48.67 18.08
CA GLU A 199 -36.21 -49.72 18.91
C GLU A 199 -35.48 -50.71 18.00
N ASP A 200 -34.38 -51.39 18.32
CA ASP A 200 -33.61 -51.53 19.56
C ASP A 200 -32.27 -52.22 19.21
N GLY A 201 -31.36 -52.24 20.19
CA GLY A 201 -30.46 -53.39 20.43
C GLY A 201 -29.02 -53.26 19.91
N HIS A 202 -28.03 -53.11 20.81
CA HIS A 202 -27.17 -54.18 21.40
C HIS A 202 -26.10 -54.68 20.40
N GLU A 203 -24.83 -54.88 20.70
CA GLU A 203 -24.19 -55.45 21.90
C GLU A 203 -22.65 -55.35 21.75
N ASP A 204 -21.95 -55.57 22.86
CA ASP A 204 -20.51 -55.43 23.13
C ASP A 204 -19.52 -56.28 22.30
N VAL A 205 -18.20 -56.00 22.45
CA VAL A 205 -17.14 -56.95 22.92
C VAL A 205 -15.74 -56.80 22.25
N LYS A 206 -14.71 -56.57 23.13
CA LYS A 206 -13.27 -56.97 23.13
C LYS A 206 -12.23 -56.33 22.18
N LYS A 207 -11.13 -55.79 22.76
CA LYS A 207 -9.73 -56.36 22.92
C LYS A 207 -8.96 -56.41 21.58
N ASP A 208 -7.70 -56.03 21.41
CA ASP A 208 -6.45 -56.05 22.19
C ASP A 208 -5.63 -54.78 21.81
N GLY A 209 -4.66 -54.24 22.56
CA GLY A 209 -3.43 -54.86 23.06
C GLY A 209 -2.30 -54.82 22.01
N ILE A 210 -1.50 -53.74 21.99
CA ILE A 210 -0.03 -53.59 21.84
C ILE A 210 0.29 -52.10 21.69
#